data_AF-A0AAW9IXS8-F1
#
_entry.id   AF-A0AAW9IXS8-F1
#
_cell.length_a   1.000
_cell.length_b   1.000
_cell.length_c   1.000
_cell.angle_alpha   90.00
_cell.angle_beta   90.00
_cell.angle_gamma   90.00
#
_symmetry.space_group_name_H-M   'P 1'
#
loop_
_entity.id
_entity.type
_entity.pdbx_description
1 polymer ?
#
loop_
_entity_poly.entity_id
_entity_poly.type
_entity_poly.pdbx_seq_one_letter_code
_entity_poly.pdbx_strand_id
1 'polypeptide(L)'
;MLDIAISLHFQSHEAFTRAFKSRYGVTPKQYRNNRIDTLIGNKIQLDANELIHRSNKITLIPEIVIVPSKTIMGIRFETSVANNKSIEQWNIFNNHLIKMNNVFWGYNRYGFFEANKSCQTQMFNEESSTTEFIGIEVDKSRGVPENMLIKEFSGGKYAKFVHTGTVST
;
A
#
# COMPACT_ATOMS: atom_id res chain seq x y z
N MET A 1 -23.37 -3.51 18.61
CA MET A 1 -22.10 -3.29 19.38
C MET A 1 -22.10 -4.10 20.67
N LEU A 2 -23.23 -4.19 21.37
CA LEU A 2 -23.40 -5.06 22.54
C LEU A 2 -23.16 -6.54 22.18
N ASP A 3 -23.67 -7.02 21.04
CA ASP A 3 -23.53 -8.43 20.63
C ASP A 3 -22.07 -8.86 20.45
N ILE A 4 -21.22 -7.95 19.97
CA ILE A 4 -19.77 -8.17 19.80
C ILE A 4 -19.05 -8.14 21.15
N ALA A 5 -19.49 -7.29 22.08
CA ALA A 5 -18.95 -7.30 23.43
C ALA A 5 -19.26 -8.65 24.12
N ILE A 6 -20.50 -9.14 23.97
CA ILE A 6 -20.93 -10.43 24.55
C ILE A 6 -20.20 -11.60 23.90
N SER A 7 -20.06 -11.64 22.57
CA SER A 7 -19.34 -12.73 21.88
C SER A 7 -17.84 -12.77 22.23
N LEU A 8 -17.27 -11.63 22.61
CA LEU A 8 -15.90 -11.51 23.11
C LEU A 8 -15.80 -11.60 24.65
N HIS A 9 -16.85 -12.06 25.32
CA HIS A 9 -16.90 -12.31 26.77
C HIS A 9 -16.69 -11.07 27.66
N PHE A 10 -17.02 -9.87 27.16
CA PHE A 10 -17.04 -8.67 27.99
C PHE A 10 -18.29 -8.61 28.85
N GLN A 11 -18.13 -8.24 30.12
CA GLN A 11 -19.23 -8.11 31.08
C GLN A 11 -20.16 -6.92 30.80
N SER A 12 -19.74 -5.96 29.97
CA SER A 12 -20.59 -4.85 29.53
C SER A 12 -20.09 -4.21 28.23
N HIS A 13 -20.98 -3.48 27.54
CA HIS A 13 -20.63 -2.67 26.37
C HIS A 13 -19.58 -1.59 26.70
N GLU A 14 -19.64 -1.02 27.90
CA GLU A 14 -18.70 -0.01 28.35
C GLU A 14 -17.30 -0.59 28.62
N ALA A 15 -17.22 -1.78 29.22
CA ALA A 15 -15.96 -2.49 29.41
C ALA A 15 -15.26 -2.77 28.07
N PHE A 16 -16.02 -3.22 27.07
CA PHE A 16 -15.53 -3.40 25.70
C PHE A 16 -15.03 -2.09 25.10
N THR A 17 -15.82 -1.01 25.19
CA THR A 17 -15.47 0.28 24.61
C THR A 17 -14.20 0.87 25.22
N ARG A 18 -14.00 0.76 26.54
CA ARG A 18 -12.78 1.21 27.22
C ARG A 18 -11.55 0.41 26.80
N ALA A 19 -11.65 -0.93 26.79
CA ALA A 19 -10.55 -1.79 26.36
C ALA A 19 -10.18 -1.55 24.88
N PHE A 20 -11.19 -1.41 24.00
CA PHE A 20 -10.99 -1.11 22.59
C PHE A 20 -10.29 0.25 22.41
N LYS A 21 -10.79 1.31 23.06
CA LYS A 21 -10.17 2.64 22.97
C LYS A 21 -8.74 2.66 23.53
N SER A 22 -8.46 1.91 24.60
CA SER A 22 -7.10 1.78 25.13
C SER A 22 -6.16 1.12 24.13
N ARG A 23 -6.62 0.10 23.39
CA ARG A 23 -5.81 -0.61 22.40
C ARG A 23 -5.63 0.14 21.09
N TYR A 24 -6.69 0.78 20.58
CA TYR A 24 -6.74 1.35 19.23
C TYR A 24 -6.79 2.89 19.20
N GLY A 25 -6.81 3.56 20.36
CA GLY A 25 -6.85 5.03 20.49
C GLY A 25 -8.22 5.67 20.21
N VAL A 26 -9.11 5.00 19.48
CA VAL A 26 -10.45 5.48 19.09
C VAL A 26 -11.57 4.58 19.61
N THR A 27 -12.78 5.11 19.71
CA THR A 27 -13.95 4.29 20.08
C THR A 27 -14.34 3.32 18.95
N PRO A 28 -15.01 2.19 19.24
CA PRO A 28 -15.49 1.27 18.20
C PRO A 28 -16.38 1.94 17.13
N LYS A 29 -17.20 2.92 17.53
CA LYS A 29 -18.05 3.67 16.60
C LYS A 29 -17.22 4.51 15.63
N GLN A 30 -16.23 5.24 16.14
CA GLN A 30 -15.30 6.02 15.31
C GLN A 30 -14.48 5.11 14.39
N TYR A 31 -14.00 3.97 14.91
CA TYR A 31 -13.24 3.00 14.13
C TYR A 31 -14.00 2.51 12.89
N ARG A 32 -15.29 2.18 13.05
CA ARG A 32 -16.16 1.78 11.94
C ARG A 32 -16.52 2.92 11.00
N ASN A 33 -16.90 4.08 11.54
CA ASN A 33 -17.27 5.23 10.73
C ASN A 33 -16.10 5.68 9.85
N ASN A 34 -14.88 5.57 10.37
CA ASN A 34 -13.67 5.91 9.65
C ASN A 34 -13.22 4.79 8.69
N ARG A 35 -13.88 3.63 8.60
CA ARG A 35 -13.45 2.49 7.76
C ARG A 35 -12.00 2.04 7.97
N ILE A 36 -11.54 2.03 9.23
CA ILE A 36 -10.16 1.64 9.58
C ILE A 36 -9.99 0.11 9.53
N ASP A 37 -11.07 -0.62 9.78
CA ASP A 37 -11.12 -2.08 9.78
C ASP A 37 -10.68 -2.71 8.47
N THR A 38 -10.91 -2.04 7.34
CA THR A 38 -10.55 -2.60 6.03
C THR A 38 -9.06 -2.62 5.75
N LEU A 39 -8.27 -1.75 6.40
CA LEU A 39 -6.81 -1.68 6.22
C LEU A 39 -6.03 -2.32 7.37
N ILE A 40 -6.52 -2.22 8.60
CA ILE A 40 -5.83 -2.76 9.78
C ILE A 40 -6.40 -4.15 10.10
N GLY A 41 -5.71 -5.17 9.61
CA GLY A 41 -5.73 -6.50 10.22
C GLY A 41 -7.14 -7.07 10.39
N ASN A 42 -7.94 -7.07 9.33
CA ASN A 42 -9.08 -7.99 9.21
C ASN A 42 -8.54 -9.42 9.25
N LYS A 43 -8.33 -9.96 10.45
CA LYS A 43 -8.27 -11.40 10.64
C LYS A 43 -9.68 -11.91 10.42
N ILE A 44 -9.99 -12.20 9.16
CA ILE A 44 -11.15 -13.01 8.80
C ILE A 44 -11.04 -14.30 9.63
N GLN A 45 -12.18 -14.77 10.14
CA GLN A 45 -12.24 -16.07 10.77
C GLN A 45 -11.87 -17.09 9.69
N LEU A 46 -10.66 -17.63 9.79
CA LEU A 46 -10.13 -18.54 8.77
C LEU A 46 -11.01 -19.79 8.73
N ASP A 47 -11.62 -20.06 7.58
CA ASP A 47 -12.28 -21.34 7.36
C ASP A 47 -11.25 -22.46 7.12
N ALA A 48 -11.69 -23.71 7.15
CA ALA A 48 -10.80 -24.86 6.97
C ALA A 48 -10.04 -24.82 5.62
N ASN A 49 -10.64 -24.31 4.56
CA ASN A 49 -10.03 -24.19 3.23
C ASN A 49 -9.01 -23.05 3.18
N GLU A 50 -9.28 -21.91 3.82
CA GLU A 50 -8.31 -20.81 3.96
C GLU A 50 -7.11 -21.20 4.82
N LEU A 51 -7.31 -22.00 5.86
CA LEU A 51 -6.22 -22.55 6.68
C LEU A 51 -5.32 -23.48 5.86
N ILE A 52 -5.89 -24.33 5.00
CA ILE A 52 -5.15 -25.22 4.11
C ILE A 52 -4.42 -24.44 3.01
N HIS A 53 -5.06 -23.42 2.43
CA HIS A 53 -4.43 -22.55 1.42
C HIS A 53 -3.23 -21.78 2.00
N ARG A 54 -3.36 -21.24 3.22
CA ARG A 54 -2.30 -20.48 3.90
C ARG A 54 -1.18 -21.36 4.43
N SER A 55 -1.47 -22.60 4.85
CA SER A 55 -0.45 -23.55 5.30
C SER A 55 0.43 -24.08 4.16
N ASN A 56 -0.08 -24.17 2.93
CA ASN A 56 0.65 -24.76 1.82
C ASN A 56 1.31 -23.79 0.84
N LYS A 57 0.90 -22.50 0.75
CA LYS A 57 1.36 -21.63 -0.36
C LYS A 57 1.66 -20.16 -0.04
N ILE A 58 1.47 -19.67 1.19
CA ILE A 58 1.77 -18.26 1.51
C ILE A 58 2.81 -18.21 2.62
N THR A 59 4.03 -18.56 2.27
CA THR A 59 5.19 -18.21 3.08
C THR A 59 5.69 -16.85 2.60
N LEU A 60 5.00 -15.77 2.99
CA LEU A 60 5.48 -14.38 2.88
C LEU A 60 6.61 -14.17 3.92
N ILE A 61 7.66 -14.99 3.90
CA ILE A 61 8.86 -14.71 4.67
C ILE A 61 9.60 -13.60 3.93
N PRO A 62 9.77 -12.42 4.54
CA PRO A 62 10.53 -11.36 3.91
C PRO A 62 12.00 -11.75 3.81
N GLU A 63 12.59 -11.48 2.66
CA GLU A 63 14.04 -11.45 2.53
C GLU A 63 14.54 -10.07 2.99
N ILE A 64 15.46 -10.02 3.95
CA ILE A 64 16.07 -8.75 4.37
C ILE A 64 17.24 -8.44 3.43
N VAL A 65 17.12 -7.38 2.63
CA VAL A 65 18.07 -7.02 1.59
C VAL A 65 18.59 -5.59 1.74
N ILE A 66 19.75 -5.31 1.15
CA ILE A 66 20.21 -3.94 0.90
C ILE A 66 19.86 -3.59 -0.54
N VAL A 67 19.00 -2.59 -0.72
CA VAL A 67 18.63 -2.07 -2.04
C VAL A 67 19.56 -0.90 -2.35
N PRO A 68 20.24 -0.87 -3.52
CA PRO A 68 21.09 0.25 -3.90
C PRO A 68 20.27 1.51 -4.20
N SER A 69 20.93 2.66 -4.19
CA SER A 69 20.33 3.92 -4.64
C SER A 69 19.95 3.85 -6.12
N LYS A 70 18.87 4.53 -6.51
CA LYS A 70 18.35 4.55 -7.87
C LYS A 70 17.86 5.94 -8.26
N THR A 71 17.98 6.28 -9.54
CA THR A 71 17.39 7.47 -10.12
C THR A 71 16.20 7.05 -10.98
N ILE A 72 15.01 7.56 -10.64
CA ILE A 72 13.76 7.17 -11.28
C ILE A 72 13.17 8.38 -11.99
N MET A 73 12.85 8.21 -13.27
CA MET A 73 12.13 9.20 -14.07
C MET A 73 10.69 8.79 -14.22
N GLY A 74 9.77 9.71 -13.93
CA GLY A 74 8.37 9.33 -13.76
C GLY A 74 7.39 10.48 -13.61
N ILE A 75 6.19 10.14 -13.15
CA ILE A 75 5.10 11.07 -12.83
C ILE A 75 4.62 10.85 -11.39
N ARG A 76 4.03 11.89 -10.82
CA ARG A 76 3.50 11.90 -9.45
C ARG A 76 2.02 12.26 -9.47
N PHE A 77 1.20 11.54 -8.71
CA PHE A 77 -0.24 11.77 -8.63
C PHE A 77 -0.80 11.41 -7.25
N GLU A 78 -1.98 11.92 -6.94
CA GLU A 78 -2.74 11.57 -5.73
C GLU A 78 -3.67 10.40 -5.99
N THR A 79 -3.67 9.42 -5.09
CA THR A 79 -4.53 8.24 -5.13
C THR A 79 -4.94 7.81 -3.72
N SER A 80 -5.88 6.88 -3.61
CA SER A 80 -6.24 6.24 -2.36
C SER A 80 -6.61 4.78 -2.65
N VAL A 81 -6.85 3.97 -1.61
CA VAL A 81 -7.28 2.58 -1.82
C VAL A 81 -8.69 2.53 -2.42
N ALA A 82 -9.60 3.39 -1.95
CA ALA A 82 -10.97 3.51 -2.45
C ALA A 82 -11.04 4.07 -3.87
N ASN A 83 -10.08 4.91 -4.26
CA ASN A 83 -9.99 5.50 -5.59
C ASN A 83 -8.57 5.29 -6.15
N ASN A 84 -8.28 4.04 -6.48
CA ASN A 84 -7.00 3.64 -7.03
C ASN A 84 -6.85 4.16 -8.47
N LYS A 85 -5.90 5.07 -8.68
CA LYS A 85 -5.59 5.66 -9.98
C LYS A 85 -4.34 5.05 -10.63
N SER A 86 -3.65 4.13 -9.97
CA SER A 86 -2.37 3.60 -10.43
C SER A 86 -2.48 2.98 -11.82
N ILE A 87 -3.54 2.23 -12.11
CA ILE A 87 -3.74 1.59 -13.44
C ILE A 87 -3.84 2.64 -14.54
N GLU A 88 -4.69 3.66 -14.36
CA GLU A 88 -4.88 4.75 -15.32
C GLU A 88 -3.57 5.52 -15.52
N GLN A 89 -2.87 5.84 -14.44
CA GLN A 89 -1.65 6.63 -14.47
C GLN A 89 -0.48 5.85 -15.11
N TRP A 90 -0.37 4.54 -14.88
CA TRP A 90 0.57 3.68 -15.59
C TRP A 90 0.29 3.64 -17.08
N ASN A 91 -0.98 3.60 -17.51
CA ASN A 91 -1.33 3.66 -18.93
C ASN A 91 -0.94 4.99 -19.57
N ILE A 92 -1.22 6.11 -18.89
CA ILE A 92 -0.80 7.45 -19.34
C ILE A 92 0.72 7.52 -19.47
N PHE A 93 1.45 7.10 -18.44
CA PHE A 93 2.91 7.11 -18.41
C PHE A 93 3.52 6.23 -19.52
N ASN A 94 3.01 5.01 -19.71
CA ASN A 94 3.46 4.12 -20.77
C ASN A 94 3.20 4.70 -22.17
N ASN A 95 2.05 5.35 -22.39
CA ASN A 95 1.76 6.03 -23.65
C ASN A 95 2.73 7.19 -23.93
N HIS A 96 3.13 7.94 -22.89
CA HIS A 96 4.17 8.97 -23.04
C HIS A 96 5.52 8.37 -23.40
N LEU A 97 5.93 7.27 -22.77
CA LEU A 97 7.20 6.59 -23.08
C LEU A 97 7.25 6.09 -24.53
N ILE A 98 6.15 5.55 -25.06
CA ILE A 98 6.05 5.11 -26.46
C ILE A 98 6.26 6.29 -27.42
N LYS A 99 5.59 7.42 -27.17
CA LYS A 99 5.69 8.62 -28.03
C LYS A 99 7.09 9.22 -28.07
N MET A 100 7.87 9.06 -27.02
CA MET A 100 9.24 9.59 -26.94
C MET A 100 10.26 8.76 -27.74
N ASN A 101 9.83 7.71 -28.47
CA ASN A 101 10.69 6.74 -29.16
C ASN A 101 11.77 6.09 -28.26
N ASN A 102 11.66 6.29 -26.95
CA ASN A 102 12.56 5.77 -25.92
C ASN A 102 12.02 4.43 -25.41
N VAL A 103 11.62 3.56 -26.33
CA VAL A 103 11.01 2.27 -26.00
C VAL A 103 12.10 1.32 -25.49
N PHE A 104 12.43 1.47 -24.22
CA PHE A 104 13.34 0.57 -23.52
C PHE A 104 12.50 -0.35 -22.63
N TRP A 105 12.09 -1.48 -23.20
CA TRP A 105 11.38 -2.53 -22.49
C TRP A 105 12.18 -3.12 -21.31
N GLY A 106 13.51 -2.92 -21.29
CA GLY A 106 14.41 -3.49 -20.30
C GLY A 106 14.60 -2.71 -18.99
N TYR A 107 14.05 -1.49 -18.84
CA TYR A 107 14.16 -0.79 -17.56
C TYR A 107 13.18 -1.32 -16.52
N ASN A 108 13.69 -1.47 -15.30
CA ASN A 108 12.88 -1.75 -14.14
C ASN A 108 11.87 -0.62 -13.90
N ARG A 109 10.63 -0.99 -13.59
CA ARG A 109 9.52 -0.09 -13.28
C ARG A 109 9.27 -0.09 -11.78
N TYR A 110 9.00 1.09 -11.23
CA TYR A 110 8.83 1.28 -9.80
C TYR A 110 7.60 2.14 -9.52
N GLY A 111 6.87 1.77 -8.47
CA GLY A 111 5.86 2.60 -7.83
C GLY A 111 6.30 2.89 -6.39
N PHE A 112 6.26 4.16 -5.99
CA PHE A 112 6.59 4.61 -4.64
C PHE A 112 5.35 5.26 -4.04
N PHE A 113 4.82 4.66 -2.98
CA PHE A 113 3.83 5.31 -2.14
C PHE A 113 4.55 6.23 -1.15
N GLU A 114 4.29 7.53 -1.28
CA GLU A 114 4.88 8.57 -0.45
C GLU A 114 3.88 8.92 0.65
N ALA A 115 4.21 8.52 1.89
CA ALA A 115 3.36 8.82 3.04
C ALA A 115 3.32 10.33 3.29
N ASN A 116 2.11 10.85 3.45
CA ASN A 116 1.92 12.25 3.85
C ASN A 116 2.31 12.42 5.32
N LYS A 117 2.82 13.59 5.70
CA LYS A 117 3.32 13.85 7.07
C LYS A 117 2.25 13.71 8.18
N SER A 118 0.98 13.59 7.82
CA SER A 118 -0.18 13.56 8.72
C SER A 118 -0.92 12.22 8.77
N CYS A 119 -0.29 11.09 8.41
CA CYS A 119 -0.92 9.77 8.54
C CYS A 119 -1.04 9.34 10.01
N GLN A 120 -2.04 9.85 10.71
CA GLN A 120 -2.44 9.31 12.01
C GLN A 120 -3.12 7.96 11.78
N THR A 121 -2.62 6.92 12.45
CA THR A 121 -3.16 5.54 12.36
C THR A 121 -4.64 5.42 12.71
N GLN A 122 -5.17 6.42 13.42
CA GLN A 122 -6.56 6.53 13.86
C GLN A 122 -7.49 7.17 12.82
N MET A 123 -6.94 7.71 11.74
CA MET A 123 -7.66 8.34 10.64
C MET A 123 -7.33 7.72 9.27
N PHE A 124 -6.28 6.90 9.21
CA PHE A 124 -5.90 6.20 7.99
C PHE A 124 -6.95 5.15 7.62
N ASN A 125 -7.52 5.30 6.43
CA ASN A 125 -8.59 4.51 5.88
C ASN A 125 -8.49 4.46 4.35
N GLU A 126 -9.41 3.75 3.69
CA GLU A 126 -9.33 3.58 2.23
C GLU A 126 -9.44 4.88 1.44
N GLU A 127 -10.09 5.90 2.00
CA GLU A 127 -10.27 7.21 1.38
C GLU A 127 -9.07 8.14 1.61
N SER A 128 -8.13 7.75 2.49
CA SER A 128 -6.96 8.55 2.81
C SER A 128 -6.10 8.75 1.57
N SER A 129 -6.00 10.00 1.12
CA SER A 129 -5.16 10.36 -0.02
C SER A 129 -3.69 10.12 0.31
N THR A 130 -3.00 9.48 -0.62
CA THR A 130 -1.57 9.30 -0.62
C THR A 130 -1.03 9.73 -1.97
N THR A 131 0.16 10.28 -1.96
CA THR A 131 0.90 10.57 -3.17
C THR A 131 1.59 9.30 -3.65
N GLU A 132 1.41 8.93 -4.92
CA GLU A 132 2.18 7.87 -5.57
C GLU A 132 3.09 8.47 -6.64
N PHE A 133 4.32 7.98 -6.71
CA PHE A 133 5.25 8.26 -7.79
C PHE A 133 5.52 6.99 -8.57
N ILE A 134 5.24 6.99 -9.88
CA ILE A 134 5.52 5.85 -10.76
C ILE A 134 6.57 6.23 -11.79
N GLY A 135 7.43 5.29 -12.17
CA GLY A 135 8.46 5.59 -13.16
C GLY A 135 9.35 4.43 -13.55
N ILE A 136 10.34 4.73 -14.40
CA ILE A 136 11.41 3.82 -14.82
C ILE A 136 12.76 4.25 -14.24
N GLU A 137 13.62 3.29 -13.93
CA GLU A 137 15.01 3.56 -13.58
C GLU A 137 15.78 4.08 -14.80
N VAL A 138 16.58 5.14 -14.58
CA VAL A 138 17.38 5.81 -15.61
C VAL A 138 18.76 6.17 -15.07
N ASP A 139 19.70 6.40 -15.98
CA ASP A 139 21.00 6.96 -15.63
C ASP A 139 20.89 8.45 -15.24
N LYS A 140 21.70 8.88 -14.27
CA LYS A 140 21.73 10.27 -13.75
C LYS A 140 22.04 11.33 -14.78
N SER A 141 22.70 10.98 -15.88
CA SER A 141 23.08 11.90 -16.96
C SER A 141 21.94 12.22 -17.91
N ARG A 142 20.78 11.56 -17.77
CA ARG A 142 19.65 11.72 -18.70
C ARG A 142 18.91 13.02 -18.44
N GLY A 143 18.73 13.82 -19.48
CA GLY A 143 17.85 14.98 -19.45
C GLY A 143 16.41 14.57 -19.17
N VAL A 144 15.71 15.36 -18.36
CA VAL A 144 14.31 15.11 -17.98
C VAL A 144 13.39 15.69 -19.06
N PRO A 145 12.54 14.88 -19.72
CA PRO A 145 11.56 15.39 -20.66
C PRO A 145 10.56 16.34 -19.99
N GLU A 146 9.97 17.23 -20.79
CA GLU A 146 8.86 18.07 -20.36
C GLU A 146 7.71 17.21 -19.81
N ASN A 147 7.16 17.58 -18.66
CA ASN A 147 6.12 16.85 -17.91
C ASN A 147 6.58 15.54 -17.21
N MET A 148 7.88 15.33 -17.03
CA MET A 148 8.41 14.27 -16.17
C MET A 148 9.19 14.83 -14.98
N LEU A 149 9.30 14.01 -13.95
CA LEU A 149 9.99 14.31 -12.71
C LEU A 149 11.09 13.28 -12.45
N ILE A 150 12.13 13.68 -11.72
CA ILE A 150 13.14 12.79 -11.19
C ILE A 150 12.91 12.55 -9.70
N LYS A 151 12.99 11.28 -9.29
CA LYS A 151 13.02 10.84 -7.91
C LYS A 151 14.33 10.11 -7.64
N GLU A 152 15.11 10.66 -6.71
CA GLU A 152 16.27 9.97 -6.15
C GLU A 152 15.79 9.05 -5.02
N PHE A 153 15.96 7.76 -5.21
CA PHE A 153 15.76 6.75 -4.18
C PHE A 153 17.11 6.45 -3.54
N SER A 154 17.26 6.71 -2.24
CA SER A 154 18.55 6.56 -1.54
C SER A 154 19.00 5.11 -1.38
N GLY A 155 18.12 4.14 -1.58
CA GLY A 155 18.40 2.77 -1.16
C GLY A 155 18.41 2.62 0.36
N GLY A 156 18.84 1.45 0.84
CA GLY A 156 18.90 1.13 2.25
C GLY A 156 18.52 -0.32 2.56
N LYS A 157 18.24 -0.60 3.83
CA LYS A 157 17.81 -1.93 4.30
C LYS A 157 16.30 -2.08 4.19
N TYR A 158 15.83 -3.09 3.49
CA TYR A 158 14.41 -3.33 3.22
C TYR A 158 14.02 -4.79 3.47
N ALA A 159 12.75 -4.99 3.83
CA ALA A 159 12.09 -6.29 3.76
C ALA A 159 11.48 -6.45 2.36
N LYS A 160 11.96 -7.45 1.61
CA LYS A 160 11.52 -7.74 0.24
C LYS A 160 10.55 -8.91 0.26
N PHE A 161 9.38 -8.69 -0.31
CA PHE A 161 8.38 -9.72 -0.58
C PHE A 161 8.29 -9.92 -2.09
N VAL A 162 8.36 -11.16 -2.55
CA VAL A 162 8.25 -11.50 -3.97
C VAL A 162 6.94 -12.23 -4.18
N HIS A 163 6.09 -11.65 -5.04
CA HIS A 163 4.90 -12.32 -5.53
C HIS A 163 5.18 -12.87 -6.94
N THR A 164 4.89 -14.14 -7.17
CA THR A 164 4.93 -14.78 -8.49
C THR A 164 3.56 -15.40 -8.74
N GLY A 165 2.86 -14.92 -9.76
CA GLY A 165 1.50 -15.33 -10.05
C GLY A 165 0.86 -14.48 -11.13
N THR A 166 -0.36 -14.83 -11.50
CA THR A 166 -1.18 -14.02 -12.39
C THR A 166 -1.62 -12.75 -11.66
N VAL A 167 -1.39 -11.60 -12.29
CA VAL A 167 -2.01 -10.35 -11.86
C VAL A 167 -3.46 -10.41 -12.34
N SER A 168 -4.38 -10.82 -11.46
CA SER A 168 -5.82 -10.68 -11.74
C SER A 168 -6.17 -9.20 -11.62
N THR A 169 -6.29 -8.53 -12.76
CA THR A 169 -6.90 -7.20 -12.88
C THR A 169 -8.40 -7.26 -12.69
#